data_AF-A0A193FWW1-F1
#
_entry.id   AF-A0A193FWW1-F1
#
_cell.length_a   1.000
_cell.length_b   1.000
_cell.length_c   1.000
_cell.angle_alpha   90.00
_cell.angle_beta   90.00
_cell.angle_gamma   90.00
#
_symmetry.space_group_name_H-M   'P 1'
#
loop_
_entity.id
_entity.type
_entity.pdbx_description
1 polymer ?
#
loop_
_entity_poly.entity_id
_entity_poly.type
_entity_poly.pdbx_seq_one_letter_code
_entity_poly.pdbx_strand_id
1 'polypeptide(L)'
;MHACPGPDRNTRTPRFRMPAGACDCHAHVFGPAHRFPYSPDRSYTPEDCTVEDYERLLATLGIDRCVIVHGGAHGTDNAATLDALGRMGPRARGVAVIPPGRPLAEREAMHALGMRGYRMSTVVGGGVGFDAFDALAAEAREMGWHLVLHFKKSAELVELAPRLRARHVDVVLDHLARIRADEGVDSPAFRALSGLMDTGRVWIKLASLYRLSSQPYPHEDMLPMIHEAARRWPDRLIWGSNWPHPICDVPMPNDGDLVDLIPLWIPDPSVQQRMLVANPAALYGF
;
A
#
# COMPACT_ATOMS: atom_id res chain seq x y z
N MET A 1 -16.09 8.78 -14.29
CA MET A 1 -15.17 8.89 -13.14
C MET A 1 -15.85 8.30 -11.91
N HIS A 2 -15.10 7.59 -11.08
CA HIS A 2 -15.58 7.07 -9.79
C HIS A 2 -15.73 8.22 -8.78
N ALA A 3 -16.69 8.07 -7.85
CA ALA A 3 -16.78 8.95 -6.69
C ALA A 3 -15.52 8.80 -5.83
N CYS A 4 -15.04 9.91 -5.27
CA CYS A 4 -13.88 9.94 -4.39
C CYS A 4 -14.12 10.97 -3.28
N PRO A 5 -14.86 10.62 -2.22
CA PRO A 5 -15.04 11.51 -1.09
C PRO A 5 -13.70 11.80 -0.41
N GLY A 6 -13.58 12.98 0.19
CA GLY A 6 -12.45 13.33 1.03
C GLY A 6 -12.37 12.48 2.30
N PRO A 7 -11.19 12.35 2.93
CA PRO A 7 -11.01 11.59 4.15
C PRO A 7 -11.75 12.25 5.32
N ASP A 8 -11.93 11.50 6.41
CA ASP A 8 -12.33 12.12 7.68
C ASP A 8 -11.20 13.04 8.18
N ARG A 9 -11.46 14.35 8.19
CA ARG A 9 -10.50 15.37 8.62
C ARG A 9 -10.43 15.52 10.15
N ASN A 10 -11.29 14.85 10.90
CA ASN A 10 -11.33 14.85 12.36
C ASN A 10 -10.71 13.54 12.91
N THR A 11 -9.47 13.25 12.53
CA THR A 11 -8.74 12.06 12.98
C THR A 11 -8.70 12.02 14.51
N ARG A 12 -9.16 10.90 15.08
CA ARG A 12 -9.08 10.68 16.53
C ARG A 12 -7.71 10.17 16.92
N THR A 13 -7.22 10.60 18.08
CA THR A 13 -6.04 9.97 18.69
C THR A 13 -6.38 8.52 19.03
N PRO A 14 -5.60 7.53 18.52
CA PRO A 14 -5.86 6.12 18.79
C PRO A 14 -5.59 5.78 20.26
N ARG A 15 -6.27 4.75 20.77
CA ARG A 15 -6.00 4.16 22.08
C ARG A 15 -4.78 3.24 22.03
N PHE A 16 -4.63 2.50 20.94
CA PHE A 16 -3.41 1.73 20.69
C PHE A 16 -2.25 2.70 20.41
N ARG A 17 -1.16 2.55 21.17
CA ARG A 17 0.05 3.35 20.97
C ARG A 17 0.98 2.62 20.01
N MET A 18 1.24 3.25 18.87
CA MET A 18 2.23 2.76 17.92
C MET A 18 3.61 2.61 18.59
N PRO A 19 4.38 1.55 18.26
CA PRO A 19 5.75 1.41 18.73
C PRO A 19 6.65 2.47 18.09
N ALA A 20 7.75 2.83 18.76
CA ALA A 20 8.77 3.69 18.17
C ALA A 20 9.31 3.08 16.86
N GLY A 21 9.45 3.92 15.85
CA GLY A 21 9.80 3.53 14.49
C GLY A 21 8.63 2.96 13.68
N ALA A 22 7.38 3.05 14.15
CA ALA A 22 6.22 2.57 13.37
C ALA A 22 6.17 3.22 11.98
N CYS A 23 5.75 2.44 10.99
CA CYS A 23 5.68 2.85 9.60
C CYS A 23 4.29 2.65 9.01
N ASP A 24 3.69 3.71 8.48
CA ASP A 24 2.54 3.61 7.59
C ASP A 24 3.03 3.25 6.18
N CYS A 25 2.81 2.00 5.74
CA CYS A 25 3.36 1.51 4.47
C CYS A 25 2.42 1.72 3.26
N HIS A 26 1.32 2.46 3.43
CA HIS A 26 0.41 2.74 2.34
C HIS A 26 -0.42 3.98 2.59
N ALA A 27 0.02 5.10 2.04
CA ALA A 27 -0.79 6.30 1.90
C ALA A 27 -0.52 6.96 0.56
N HIS A 28 -1.34 7.96 0.23
CA HIS A 28 -1.21 8.79 -0.95
C HIS A 28 -1.19 10.26 -0.53
N VAL A 29 -0.58 11.10 -1.36
CA VAL A 29 -0.78 12.55 -1.32
C VAL A 29 -1.41 12.95 -2.64
N PHE A 30 -2.35 13.88 -2.59
CA PHE A 30 -3.07 14.38 -3.76
C PHE A 30 -2.95 15.90 -3.82
N GLY A 31 -2.46 16.39 -4.96
CA GLY A 31 -2.30 17.81 -5.18
C GLY A 31 -1.23 18.47 -4.28
N PRO A 32 -1.33 19.79 -4.03
CA PRO A 32 -2.47 20.61 -4.42
C PRO A 32 -2.54 20.81 -5.93
N ALA A 33 -3.75 20.74 -6.50
CA ALA A 33 -3.97 20.63 -7.95
C ALA A 33 -3.36 21.78 -8.78
N HIS A 34 -3.23 22.97 -8.19
CA HIS A 34 -2.63 24.13 -8.85
C HIS A 34 -1.11 24.02 -9.05
N ARG A 35 -0.43 23.19 -8.25
CA ARG A 35 1.02 22.90 -8.37
C ARG A 35 1.26 21.56 -9.06
N PHE A 36 0.45 20.57 -8.71
CA PHE A 36 0.52 19.21 -9.24
C PHE A 36 -0.83 18.86 -9.85
N PRO A 37 -1.05 19.20 -11.14
CA PRO A 37 -2.31 18.89 -11.81
C PRO A 37 -2.60 17.39 -11.78
N TYR A 38 -3.89 17.05 -11.72
CA TYR A 38 -4.32 15.66 -11.89
C TYR A 38 -4.27 15.27 -13.37
N SER A 39 -4.01 13.99 -13.63
CA SER A 39 -3.95 13.45 -14.99
C SER A 39 -5.29 13.61 -15.72
N PRO A 40 -5.31 13.94 -17.02
CA PRO A 40 -6.53 13.92 -17.81
C PRO A 40 -7.14 12.51 -17.92
N ASP A 41 -6.32 11.46 -17.82
CA ASP A 41 -6.73 10.05 -17.95
C ASP A 41 -7.18 9.40 -16.63
N ARG A 42 -7.28 10.20 -15.55
CA ARG A 42 -7.64 9.70 -14.22
C ARG A 42 -9.04 9.10 -14.20
N SER A 43 -9.21 8.01 -13.45
CA SER A 43 -10.53 7.41 -13.26
C SER A 43 -11.34 8.04 -12.12
N TYR A 44 -10.75 8.91 -11.29
CA TYR A 44 -11.38 9.61 -10.17
C TYR A 44 -10.68 10.95 -9.92
N THR A 45 -11.36 11.90 -9.26
CA THR A 45 -10.77 13.18 -8.83
C THR A 45 -10.90 13.28 -7.31
N PRO A 46 -9.80 13.20 -6.54
CA PRO A 46 -9.80 13.44 -5.11
C PRO A 46 -9.84 14.95 -4.81
N GLU A 47 -10.19 15.31 -3.58
CA GLU A 47 -9.85 16.63 -3.07
C GLU A 47 -8.34 16.71 -2.76
N ASP A 48 -7.82 17.93 -2.64
CA ASP A 48 -6.42 18.13 -2.27
C ASP A 48 -6.19 17.59 -0.83
N CYS A 49 -5.24 16.66 -0.75
CA CYS A 49 -4.79 15.97 0.46
C CYS A 49 -3.27 16.05 0.47
N THR A 50 -2.75 17.15 1.01
CA THR A 50 -1.36 17.58 0.87
C THR A 50 -0.42 16.76 1.77
N VAL A 51 0.89 16.88 1.54
CA VAL A 51 1.88 16.29 2.45
C VAL A 51 1.77 16.88 3.86
N GLU A 52 1.38 18.14 4.02
CA GLU A 52 1.13 18.77 5.32
C GLU A 52 -0.08 18.15 6.04
N ASP A 53 -1.14 17.80 5.29
CA ASP A 53 -2.27 17.05 5.84
C ASP A 53 -1.80 15.68 6.33
N TYR A 54 -0.98 15.00 5.55
CA TYR A 54 -0.45 13.69 5.90
C TYR A 54 0.50 13.75 7.10
N GLU A 55 1.35 14.77 7.21
CA GLU A 55 2.21 14.96 8.39
C GLU A 55 1.41 15.16 9.68
N ARG A 56 0.30 15.93 9.62
CA ARG A 56 -0.63 16.08 10.75
C ARG A 56 -1.30 14.77 11.14
N LEU A 57 -1.68 13.97 10.14
CA LEU A 57 -2.23 12.64 10.35
C LEU A 57 -1.23 11.76 11.09
N LEU A 58 -0.01 11.61 10.55
CA LEU A 58 1.04 10.78 11.15
C LEU A 58 1.35 11.20 12.60
N ALA A 59 1.40 12.51 12.88
CA ALA A 59 1.59 13.02 14.23
C ALA A 59 0.45 12.63 15.18
N THR A 60 -0.80 12.72 14.73
CA THR A 60 -1.98 12.30 15.50
C THR A 60 -1.98 10.79 15.79
N LEU A 61 -1.55 9.99 14.82
CA LEU A 61 -1.51 8.52 14.92
C LEU A 61 -0.25 7.99 15.65
N GLY A 62 0.75 8.84 15.91
CA GLY A 62 2.02 8.44 16.53
C GLY A 62 2.93 7.62 15.60
N ILE A 63 2.96 7.94 14.31
CA ILE A 63 3.72 7.19 13.29
C ILE A 63 4.96 7.97 12.85
N ASP A 64 6.12 7.31 12.91
CA ASP A 64 7.42 7.95 12.68
C ASP A 64 7.84 7.95 11.20
N ARG A 65 7.55 6.85 10.49
CA ARG A 65 7.97 6.60 9.09
C ARG A 65 6.78 6.38 8.18
N CYS A 66 6.96 6.60 6.89
CA CYS A 66 5.87 6.40 5.93
C CYS A 66 6.35 5.97 4.54
N VAL A 67 5.45 5.30 3.82
CA VAL A 67 5.59 4.98 2.41
C VAL A 67 4.46 5.66 1.63
N ILE A 68 4.83 6.65 0.83
CA ILE A 68 3.90 7.36 -0.05
C ILE A 68 3.83 6.60 -1.38
N VAL A 69 2.74 5.89 -1.55
CA VAL A 69 2.41 5.21 -2.80
C VAL A 69 1.86 6.25 -3.77
N HIS A 70 2.40 6.30 -4.98
CA HIS A 70 1.94 7.28 -5.98
C HIS A 70 0.43 7.15 -6.24
N GLY A 71 -0.26 8.27 -6.14
CA GLY A 71 -1.71 8.35 -6.23
C GLY A 71 -2.17 8.31 -7.70
N GLY A 72 -2.98 7.32 -8.07
CA GLY A 72 -3.39 7.10 -9.47
C GLY A 72 -4.09 8.29 -10.14
N ALA A 73 -4.65 9.25 -9.39
CA ALA A 73 -5.20 10.49 -9.96
C ALA A 73 -4.15 11.36 -10.66
N HIS A 74 -2.86 11.22 -10.36
CA HIS A 74 -1.75 11.89 -11.05
C HIS A 74 -1.18 11.07 -12.23
N GLY A 75 -1.73 9.88 -12.50
CA GLY A 75 -1.29 9.04 -13.62
C GLY A 75 0.14 8.52 -13.44
N THR A 76 1.03 8.94 -14.34
CA THR A 76 2.47 8.58 -14.32
C THR A 76 3.38 9.77 -13.99
N ASP A 77 2.82 10.94 -13.72
CA ASP A 77 3.57 12.09 -13.24
C ASP A 77 3.72 12.02 -11.71
N ASN A 78 4.92 11.64 -11.26
CA ASN A 78 5.22 11.41 -9.86
C ASN A 78 5.60 12.69 -9.09
N ALA A 79 5.46 13.88 -9.68
CA ALA A 79 5.94 15.14 -9.10
C ALA A 79 5.41 15.41 -7.68
N ALA A 80 4.11 15.22 -7.42
CA ALA A 80 3.53 15.41 -6.08
C ALA A 80 4.17 14.46 -5.04
N THR A 81 4.37 13.19 -5.43
CA THR A 81 5.00 12.20 -4.56
C THR A 81 6.47 12.52 -4.32
N LEU A 82 7.22 12.90 -5.36
CA LEU A 82 8.64 13.26 -5.24
C LEU A 82 8.85 14.53 -4.38
N ASP A 83 7.98 15.55 -4.52
CA ASP A 83 7.98 16.73 -3.65
C ASP A 83 7.77 16.34 -2.19
N ALA A 84 6.76 15.50 -1.91
CA ALA A 84 6.49 15.02 -0.57
C ALA A 84 7.68 14.25 0.03
N LEU A 85 8.33 13.37 -0.74
CA LEU A 85 9.53 12.65 -0.29
C LEU A 85 10.68 13.61 0.02
N GLY A 86 10.93 14.60 -0.85
CA GLY A 86 11.98 15.60 -0.63
C GLY A 86 11.77 16.42 0.65
N ARG A 87 10.51 16.70 0.99
CA ARG A 87 10.13 17.46 2.19
C ARG A 87 10.19 16.63 3.47
N MET A 88 9.72 15.38 3.42
CA MET A 88 9.71 14.48 4.58
C MET A 88 11.08 13.84 4.85
N GLY A 89 11.96 13.83 3.85
CA GLY A 89 13.34 13.41 3.98
C GLY A 89 13.48 11.92 4.33
N PRO A 90 14.45 11.54 5.19
CA PRO A 90 14.84 10.13 5.37
C PRO A 90 13.76 9.25 6.02
N ARG A 91 12.73 9.84 6.65
CA ARG A 91 11.62 9.11 7.25
C ARG A 91 10.55 8.67 6.23
N ALA A 92 10.64 9.12 4.98
CA ALA A 92 9.72 8.76 3.92
C ALA A 92 10.39 7.89 2.84
N ARG A 93 9.63 6.94 2.30
CA ARG A 93 9.95 6.19 1.08
C ARG A 93 8.77 6.27 0.13
N GLY A 94 9.00 5.97 -1.14
CA GLY A 94 7.97 6.04 -2.17
C GLY A 94 7.85 4.81 -3.04
N VAL A 95 6.68 4.65 -3.62
CA VAL A 95 6.41 3.67 -4.68
C VAL A 95 5.89 4.42 -5.90
N ALA A 96 6.62 4.32 -7.00
CA ALA A 96 6.34 5.06 -8.22
C ALA A 96 5.30 4.36 -9.10
N VAL A 97 4.56 5.12 -9.89
CA VAL A 97 3.83 4.60 -11.06
C VAL A 97 4.47 5.22 -12.29
N ILE A 98 5.31 4.47 -12.99
CA ILE A 98 5.95 4.90 -14.23
C ILE A 98 5.96 3.73 -15.21
N PRO A 99 5.81 3.98 -16.52
CA PRO A 99 5.96 2.93 -17.53
C PRO A 99 7.41 2.43 -17.57
N PRO A 100 7.65 1.20 -18.06
CA PRO A 100 9.00 0.69 -18.27
C PRO A 100 9.77 1.52 -19.30
N GLY A 101 11.09 1.41 -19.29
CA GLY A 101 11.98 2.07 -20.24
C GLY A 101 12.43 3.47 -19.83
N ARG A 102 12.13 3.89 -18.59
CA ARG A 102 12.64 5.17 -18.08
C ARG A 102 14.17 5.10 -17.94
N PRO A 103 14.94 6.13 -18.38
CA PRO A 103 16.39 6.12 -18.29
C PRO A 103 16.90 5.79 -16.88
N LEU A 104 17.98 5.01 -16.79
CA LEU A 104 18.55 4.59 -15.50
C LEU A 104 18.86 5.78 -14.59
N ALA A 105 19.50 6.83 -15.12
CA ALA A 105 19.83 8.03 -14.36
C ALA A 105 18.60 8.71 -13.73
N GLU A 106 17.44 8.67 -14.40
CA GLU A 106 16.19 9.20 -13.81
C GLU A 106 15.67 8.29 -12.70
N ARG A 107 15.75 6.96 -12.88
CA ARG A 107 15.39 5.98 -11.83
C ARG A 107 16.31 6.11 -10.61
N GLU A 108 17.60 6.34 -10.81
CA GLU A 108 18.58 6.60 -9.75
C GLU A 108 18.31 7.91 -9.01
N ALA A 109 17.94 8.98 -9.72
CA ALA A 109 17.54 10.23 -9.09
C ALA A 109 16.28 10.04 -8.22
N MET A 110 15.28 9.30 -8.72
CA MET A 110 14.09 8.92 -7.93
C MET A 110 14.46 8.06 -6.72
N HIS A 111 15.42 7.13 -6.86
CA HIS A 111 15.91 6.32 -5.75
C HIS A 111 16.59 7.16 -4.67
N ALA A 112 17.42 8.12 -5.06
CA ALA A 112 18.09 9.05 -4.14
C ALA A 112 17.08 9.89 -3.33
N LEU A 113 15.94 10.24 -3.93
CA LEU A 113 14.83 10.92 -3.26
C LEU A 113 13.99 9.99 -2.37
N GLY A 114 14.16 8.67 -2.46
CA GLY A 114 13.49 7.70 -1.57
C GLY A 114 12.54 6.73 -2.25
N MET A 115 12.42 6.71 -3.59
CA MET A 115 11.64 5.69 -4.29
C MET A 115 12.29 4.30 -4.16
N ARG A 116 11.46 3.27 -3.95
CA ARG A 116 11.90 1.88 -3.69
C ARG A 116 11.08 0.82 -4.41
N GLY A 117 10.12 1.22 -5.24
CA GLY A 117 9.25 0.26 -5.91
C GLY A 117 8.43 0.85 -7.03
N TYR A 118 7.85 -0.04 -7.82
CA TYR A 118 6.85 0.28 -8.84
C TYR A 118 5.49 -0.25 -8.44
N ARG A 119 4.43 0.52 -8.68
CA ARG A 119 3.06 0.05 -8.51
C ARG A 119 2.40 -0.18 -9.86
N MET A 120 1.72 -1.32 -9.95
CA MET A 120 0.84 -1.68 -11.06
C MET A 120 -0.57 -1.94 -10.52
N SER A 121 -1.59 -1.57 -11.30
CA SER A 121 -2.97 -1.72 -10.87
C SER A 121 -3.93 -1.98 -12.02
N THR A 122 -4.94 -2.80 -11.75
CA THR A 122 -6.10 -3.04 -12.64
C THR A 122 -7.35 -2.27 -12.20
N VAL A 123 -7.22 -1.36 -11.23
CA VAL A 123 -8.33 -0.59 -10.63
C VAL A 123 -8.36 0.86 -11.10
N VAL A 124 -7.18 1.49 -11.21
CA VAL A 124 -7.06 2.94 -11.49
C VAL A 124 -6.74 3.20 -12.96
N GLY A 125 -7.38 4.20 -13.55
CA GLY A 125 -7.07 4.66 -14.91
C GLY A 125 -5.84 5.57 -14.94
N GLY A 126 -5.17 5.65 -16.09
CA GLY A 126 -4.00 6.50 -16.31
C GLY A 126 -2.68 6.01 -15.69
N GLY A 127 -2.69 4.82 -15.08
CA GLY A 127 -1.51 4.16 -14.49
C GLY A 127 -0.94 3.04 -15.36
N VAL A 128 -0.23 2.11 -14.73
CA VAL A 128 0.45 0.98 -15.39
C VAL A 128 -0.24 -0.34 -15.03
N GLY A 129 -0.56 -1.14 -16.05
CA GLY A 129 -1.16 -2.47 -15.91
C GLY A 129 -0.13 -3.61 -15.78
N PHE A 130 -0.62 -4.85 -15.65
CA PHE A 130 0.24 -6.04 -15.50
C PHE A 130 0.85 -6.56 -16.80
N ASP A 131 0.46 -6.02 -17.95
CA ASP A 131 1.15 -6.16 -19.21
C ASP A 131 2.63 -5.73 -19.12
N ALA A 132 2.93 -4.69 -18.34
CA ALA A 132 4.29 -4.21 -18.07
C ALA A 132 5.10 -5.03 -17.04
N PHE A 133 4.49 -6.05 -16.42
CA PHE A 133 5.07 -6.74 -15.25
C PHE A 133 6.48 -7.28 -15.48
N ASP A 134 6.76 -7.96 -16.60
CA ASP A 134 8.08 -8.56 -16.82
C ASP A 134 9.18 -7.51 -17.00
N ALA A 135 8.88 -6.40 -17.68
CA ALA A 135 9.82 -5.32 -17.88
C ALA A 135 10.12 -4.60 -16.56
N LEU A 136 9.08 -4.25 -15.80
CA LEU A 136 9.24 -3.61 -14.49
C LEU A 136 9.87 -4.55 -13.46
N ALA A 137 9.65 -5.86 -13.53
CA ALA A 137 10.34 -6.83 -12.67
C ALA A 137 11.85 -6.84 -12.93
N ALA A 138 12.27 -6.72 -14.19
CA ALA A 138 13.69 -6.64 -14.55
C ALA A 138 14.32 -5.33 -14.06
N GLU A 139 13.65 -4.19 -14.30
CA GLU A 139 14.12 -2.87 -13.83
C GLU A 139 14.13 -2.78 -12.31
N ALA A 140 13.13 -3.36 -11.63
CA ALA A 140 13.09 -3.39 -10.17
C ALA A 140 14.27 -4.17 -9.60
N ARG A 141 14.62 -5.33 -10.19
CA ARG A 141 15.81 -6.09 -9.78
C ARG A 141 17.10 -5.29 -9.96
N GLU A 142 17.25 -4.59 -11.08
CA GLU A 142 18.41 -3.73 -11.34
C GLU A 142 18.55 -2.63 -10.27
N MET A 143 17.43 -2.03 -9.88
CA MET A 143 17.38 -0.93 -8.91
C MET A 143 17.40 -1.39 -7.44
N GLY A 144 17.31 -2.70 -7.15
CA GLY A 144 17.05 -3.19 -5.80
C GLY A 144 15.67 -2.78 -5.25
N TRP A 145 14.71 -2.56 -6.15
CA TRP A 145 13.33 -2.19 -5.86
C TRP A 145 12.41 -3.42 -5.84
N HIS A 146 11.18 -3.23 -5.39
CA HIS A 146 10.12 -4.24 -5.43
C HIS A 146 8.93 -3.79 -6.30
N LEU A 147 8.03 -4.73 -6.58
CA LEU A 147 6.75 -4.44 -7.24
C LEU A 147 5.61 -4.41 -6.22
N VAL A 148 4.65 -3.50 -6.41
CA VAL A 148 3.41 -3.40 -5.65
C VAL A 148 2.24 -3.68 -6.58
N LEU A 149 1.45 -4.71 -6.27
CA LEU A 149 0.35 -5.17 -7.12
C LEU A 149 -0.99 -4.83 -6.47
N HIS A 150 -1.82 -4.07 -7.19
CA HIS A 150 -3.17 -3.73 -6.76
C HIS A 150 -4.21 -4.32 -7.73
N PHE A 151 -4.85 -5.39 -7.27
CA PHE A 151 -5.88 -6.10 -8.03
C PHE A 151 -7.25 -5.45 -7.88
N LYS A 152 -8.10 -5.62 -8.90
CA LYS A 152 -9.53 -5.31 -8.83
C LYS A 152 -10.30 -6.45 -8.18
N LYS A 153 -9.90 -7.70 -8.43
CA LYS A 153 -10.48 -8.93 -7.86
C LYS A 153 -9.37 -9.91 -7.46
N SER A 154 -9.62 -10.67 -6.40
CA SER A 154 -8.73 -11.72 -5.90
C SER A 154 -8.38 -12.80 -6.94
N ALA A 155 -9.29 -13.11 -7.87
CA ALA A 155 -9.07 -14.08 -8.94
C ALA A 155 -7.87 -13.75 -9.84
N GLU A 156 -7.53 -12.46 -10.00
CA GLU A 156 -6.36 -12.02 -10.77
C GLU A 156 -5.04 -12.53 -10.14
N LEU A 157 -5.00 -12.72 -8.82
CA LEU A 157 -3.84 -13.33 -8.16
C LEU A 157 -3.65 -14.78 -8.62
N VAL A 158 -4.73 -15.54 -8.77
CA VAL A 158 -4.70 -16.94 -9.21
C VAL A 158 -4.13 -17.03 -10.62
N GLU A 159 -4.59 -16.16 -11.51
CA GLU A 159 -4.13 -16.06 -12.90
C GLU A 159 -2.66 -15.65 -12.99
N LEU A 160 -2.23 -14.69 -12.17
CA LEU A 160 -0.87 -14.15 -12.19
C LEU A 160 0.14 -15.04 -11.44
N ALA A 161 -0.31 -15.92 -10.55
CA ALA A 161 0.57 -16.71 -9.67
C ALA A 161 1.68 -17.50 -10.40
N PRO A 162 1.43 -18.19 -11.54
CA PRO A 162 2.50 -18.85 -12.29
C PRO A 162 3.60 -17.87 -12.73
N ARG A 163 3.21 -16.67 -13.19
CA ARG A 163 4.15 -15.63 -13.62
C ARG A 163 4.95 -15.07 -12.44
N LEU A 164 4.31 -14.85 -11.29
CA LEU A 164 4.98 -14.42 -10.06
C LEU A 164 6.03 -15.43 -9.58
N ARG A 165 5.73 -16.73 -9.62
CA ARG A 165 6.70 -17.78 -9.24
C ARG A 165 7.94 -17.79 -10.13
N ALA A 166 7.75 -17.54 -11.42
CA ALA A 166 8.82 -17.58 -12.41
C ALA A 166 9.78 -16.38 -12.33
N ARG A 167 9.41 -15.29 -11.66
CA ARG A 167 10.26 -14.09 -11.53
C ARG A 167 10.89 -13.98 -10.16
N HIS A 168 12.09 -13.39 -10.16
CA HIS A 168 12.97 -13.31 -9.00
C HIS A 168 13.01 -11.88 -8.46
N VAL A 169 11.85 -11.30 -8.18
CA VAL A 169 11.69 -9.94 -7.65
C VAL A 169 10.78 -9.99 -6.43
N ASP A 170 11.03 -9.10 -5.47
CA ASP A 170 10.13 -8.96 -4.34
C ASP A 170 8.81 -8.30 -4.78
N VAL A 171 7.71 -8.82 -4.23
CA VAL A 171 6.36 -8.40 -4.59
C VAL A 171 5.56 -8.13 -3.32
N VAL A 172 4.94 -6.96 -3.27
CA VAL A 172 3.99 -6.55 -2.25
C VAL A 172 2.58 -6.65 -2.82
N LEU A 173 1.72 -7.40 -2.16
CA LEU A 173 0.32 -7.51 -2.53
C LEU A 173 -0.48 -6.48 -1.72
N ASP A 174 -1.02 -5.47 -2.40
CA ASP A 174 -1.86 -4.46 -1.76
C ASP A 174 -3.15 -5.11 -1.21
N HIS A 175 -3.55 -4.69 0.00
CA HIS A 175 -4.85 -4.99 0.59
C HIS A 175 -5.18 -6.49 0.66
N LEU A 176 -4.24 -7.32 1.14
CA LEU A 176 -4.39 -8.77 1.18
C LEU A 176 -4.79 -9.37 -0.19
N ALA A 177 -4.21 -8.82 -1.26
CA ALA A 177 -4.54 -9.17 -2.65
C ALA A 177 -6.05 -9.06 -3.00
N ARG A 178 -6.78 -8.18 -2.29
CA ARG A 178 -8.23 -8.00 -2.41
C ARG A 178 -9.08 -9.25 -2.13
N ILE A 179 -8.56 -10.22 -1.39
CA ILE A 179 -9.36 -11.38 -0.95
C ILE A 179 -10.40 -10.86 0.05
N ARG A 180 -11.67 -11.07 -0.26
CA ARG A 180 -12.80 -10.63 0.55
C ARG A 180 -13.07 -11.56 1.73
N ALA A 181 -13.69 -11.04 2.78
CA ALA A 181 -14.06 -11.81 3.97
C ALA A 181 -14.89 -13.06 3.63
N ASP A 182 -15.82 -12.93 2.68
CA ASP A 182 -16.71 -14.00 2.23
C ASP A 182 -16.03 -15.08 1.38
N GLU A 183 -14.81 -14.84 0.89
CA GLU A 183 -14.00 -15.85 0.20
C GLU A 183 -13.26 -16.76 1.19
N GLY A 184 -12.71 -16.18 2.26
CA GLY A 184 -12.04 -16.89 3.34
C GLY A 184 -10.72 -17.59 2.97
N VAL A 185 -10.16 -18.30 3.97
CA VAL A 185 -8.83 -18.95 3.90
C VAL A 185 -8.77 -20.15 2.95
N ASP A 186 -9.91 -20.77 2.65
CA ASP A 186 -9.98 -21.91 1.74
C ASP A 186 -10.21 -21.50 0.27
N SER A 187 -10.35 -20.21 0.00
CA SER A 187 -10.54 -19.70 -1.37
C SER A 187 -9.37 -20.06 -2.29
N PRO A 188 -9.62 -20.18 -3.62
CA PRO A 188 -8.54 -20.33 -4.59
C PRO A 188 -7.48 -19.22 -4.50
N ALA A 189 -7.91 -17.99 -4.23
CA ALA A 189 -7.01 -16.84 -4.10
C ALA A 189 -6.13 -16.92 -2.85
N PHE A 190 -6.68 -17.31 -1.69
CA PHE A 190 -5.87 -17.47 -0.47
C PHE A 190 -4.90 -18.65 -0.58
N ARG A 191 -5.30 -19.74 -1.25
CA ARG A 191 -4.40 -20.85 -1.58
C ARG A 191 -3.28 -20.44 -2.55
N ALA A 192 -3.60 -19.62 -3.56
CA ALA A 192 -2.60 -19.05 -4.46
C ALA A 192 -1.61 -18.15 -3.72
N LEU A 193 -2.12 -17.26 -2.85
CA LEU A 193 -1.32 -16.44 -1.93
C LEU A 193 -0.38 -17.32 -1.11
N SER A 194 -0.91 -18.34 -0.43
CA SER A 194 -0.12 -19.26 0.38
C SER A 194 1.03 -19.89 -0.40
N GLY A 195 0.75 -20.47 -1.58
CA GLY A 195 1.79 -21.08 -2.40
C GLY A 195 2.74 -20.09 -3.08
N LEU A 196 2.49 -18.78 -3.00
CA LEU A 196 3.41 -17.72 -3.41
C LEU A 196 4.29 -17.27 -2.24
N MET A 197 3.79 -17.29 -1.01
CA MET A 197 4.57 -17.00 0.19
C MET A 197 5.73 -17.96 0.37
N ASP A 198 5.58 -19.23 -0.05
CA ASP A 198 6.64 -20.25 -0.03
C ASP A 198 7.86 -19.88 -0.90
N THR A 199 7.74 -18.89 -1.79
CA THR A 199 8.89 -18.37 -2.55
C THR A 199 9.81 -17.46 -1.74
N GLY A 200 9.36 -16.99 -0.57
CA GLY A 200 10.11 -16.07 0.29
C GLY A 200 10.15 -14.61 -0.17
N ARG A 201 9.62 -14.30 -1.36
CA ARG A 201 9.69 -12.99 -2.04
C ARG A 201 8.40 -12.16 -1.97
N VAL A 202 7.35 -12.70 -1.34
CA VAL A 202 6.03 -12.07 -1.30
C VAL A 202 5.76 -11.47 0.07
N TRP A 203 5.24 -10.25 0.05
CA TRP A 203 4.84 -9.46 1.20
C TRP A 203 3.34 -9.20 1.16
N ILE A 204 2.70 -9.24 2.32
CA ILE A 204 1.27 -8.99 2.48
C ILE A 204 1.10 -7.63 3.15
N LYS A 205 0.31 -6.77 2.52
CA LYS A 205 -0.05 -5.49 3.08
C LYS A 205 -1.46 -5.52 3.66
N LEU A 206 -1.56 -5.34 4.98
CA LEU A 206 -2.81 -5.16 5.70
C LEU A 206 -3.17 -3.67 5.69
N ALA A 207 -3.91 -3.28 4.66
CA ALA A 207 -4.37 -1.91 4.46
C ALA A 207 -5.75 -1.95 3.78
N SER A 208 -6.62 -0.99 4.07
CA SER A 208 -7.93 -0.84 3.43
C SER A 208 -8.88 -2.05 3.54
N LEU A 209 -8.70 -2.92 4.54
CA LEU A 209 -9.49 -4.15 4.68
C LEU A 209 -10.98 -3.90 4.99
N TYR A 210 -11.33 -2.72 5.48
CA TYR A 210 -12.72 -2.28 5.67
C TYR A 210 -13.56 -2.32 4.37
N ARG A 211 -12.91 -2.32 3.19
CA ARG A 211 -13.57 -2.46 1.87
C ARG A 211 -13.81 -3.92 1.45
N LEU A 212 -13.19 -4.84 2.17
CA LEU A 212 -13.20 -6.28 1.87
C LEU A 212 -14.08 -7.05 2.86
N SER A 213 -14.48 -6.38 3.94
CA SER A 213 -15.44 -6.81 4.94
C SER A 213 -16.88 -6.67 4.45
N SER A 214 -17.74 -7.59 4.88
CA SER A 214 -19.20 -7.49 4.77
C SER A 214 -19.83 -7.06 6.11
N GLN A 215 -19.06 -7.06 7.20
CA GLN A 215 -19.48 -6.60 8.52
C GLN A 215 -19.15 -5.11 8.77
N PRO A 216 -19.92 -4.42 9.64
CA PRO A 216 -19.54 -3.10 10.11
C PRO A 216 -18.24 -3.16 10.93
N TYR A 217 -17.69 -1.99 11.27
CA TYR A 217 -16.58 -1.90 12.23
C TYR A 217 -16.90 -2.71 13.50
N PRO A 218 -16.00 -3.59 13.98
CA PRO A 218 -14.56 -3.66 13.66
C PRO A 218 -14.17 -4.68 12.57
N HIS A 219 -15.09 -5.08 11.68
CA HIS A 219 -14.81 -5.94 10.52
C HIS A 219 -14.28 -7.34 10.91
N GLU A 220 -14.96 -8.00 11.85
CA GLU A 220 -14.48 -9.24 12.47
C GLU A 220 -14.42 -10.42 11.48
N ASP A 221 -15.17 -10.36 10.39
CA ASP A 221 -15.15 -11.34 9.30
C ASP A 221 -13.82 -11.40 8.53
N MET A 222 -12.98 -10.36 8.61
CA MET A 222 -11.62 -10.39 8.06
C MET A 222 -10.61 -11.11 8.96
N LEU A 223 -10.90 -11.27 10.26
CA LEU A 223 -9.94 -11.80 11.25
C LEU A 223 -9.40 -13.20 10.92
N PRO A 224 -10.19 -14.18 10.42
CA PRO A 224 -9.66 -15.50 10.10
C PRO A 224 -8.49 -15.45 9.11
N MET A 225 -8.59 -14.62 8.06
CA MET A 225 -7.50 -14.48 7.08
C MET A 225 -6.32 -13.70 7.63
N ILE A 226 -6.56 -12.66 8.42
CA ILE A 226 -5.50 -11.84 9.04
C ILE A 226 -4.70 -12.69 10.02
N HIS A 227 -5.39 -13.44 10.90
CA HIS A 227 -4.77 -14.31 11.90
C HIS A 227 -3.97 -15.43 11.24
N GLU A 228 -4.50 -16.04 10.18
CA GLU A 228 -3.77 -17.07 9.43
C GLU A 228 -2.50 -16.51 8.78
N ALA A 229 -2.58 -15.32 8.18
CA ALA A 229 -1.41 -14.65 7.60
C ALA A 229 -0.36 -14.28 8.65
N ALA A 230 -0.80 -13.76 9.81
CA ALA A 230 0.07 -13.40 10.93
C ALA A 230 0.75 -14.61 11.57
N ARG A 231 0.02 -15.72 11.71
CA ARG A 231 0.54 -16.97 12.26
C ARG A 231 1.60 -17.60 11.35
N ARG A 232 1.40 -17.55 10.03
CA ARG A 232 2.26 -18.25 9.06
C ARG A 232 3.42 -17.41 8.55
N TRP A 233 3.20 -16.11 8.38
CA TRP A 233 4.15 -15.22 7.71
C TRP A 233 4.38 -13.92 8.48
N PRO A 234 4.69 -13.97 9.79
CA PRO A 234 4.87 -12.76 10.61
C PRO A 234 5.97 -11.85 10.09
N ASP A 235 6.99 -12.39 9.41
CA ASP A 235 8.13 -11.66 8.85
C ASP A 235 7.87 -11.10 7.44
N ARG A 236 6.62 -11.19 6.96
CA ARG A 236 6.20 -10.70 5.64
C ARG A 236 4.93 -9.86 5.67
N LEU A 237 4.47 -9.47 6.86
CA LEU A 237 3.35 -8.54 7.02
C LEU A 237 3.83 -7.10 7.11
N ILE A 238 3.11 -6.19 6.46
CA ILE A 238 3.22 -4.74 6.66
C ILE A 238 1.83 -4.14 6.79
N TRP A 239 1.71 -3.00 7.48
CA TRP A 239 0.45 -2.30 7.69
C TRP A 239 0.44 -0.95 6.96
N GLY A 240 -0.74 -0.46 6.56
CA GLY A 240 -0.88 0.92 6.09
C GLY A 240 -2.29 1.47 6.26
N SER A 241 -2.40 2.79 6.42
CA SER A 241 -3.66 3.50 6.67
C SER A 241 -4.59 3.47 5.46
N ASN A 242 -4.00 3.48 4.25
CA ASN A 242 -4.66 3.79 2.98
C ASN A 242 -5.18 5.24 2.87
N TRP A 243 -4.74 6.14 3.77
CA TRP A 243 -5.11 7.55 3.70
C TRP A 243 -4.70 8.16 2.35
N PRO A 244 -5.51 9.02 1.72
CA PRO A 244 -6.78 9.60 2.17
C PRO A 244 -8.00 8.82 1.66
N HIS A 245 -7.87 7.50 1.54
CA HIS A 245 -8.94 6.55 1.21
C HIS A 245 -9.58 6.75 -0.17
N PRO A 246 -8.80 6.86 -1.27
CA PRO A 246 -9.36 7.11 -2.60
C PRO A 246 -10.41 6.06 -3.01
N ILE A 247 -11.42 6.49 -3.76
CA ILE A 247 -12.50 5.62 -4.28
C ILE A 247 -13.24 4.87 -3.14
N CYS A 248 -13.44 5.50 -1.97
CA CYS A 248 -14.18 4.88 -0.86
C CYS A 248 -15.68 4.80 -1.16
N ASP A 249 -16.18 3.58 -1.36
CA ASP A 249 -17.58 3.24 -1.62
C ASP A 249 -18.33 2.68 -0.39
N VAL A 250 -17.63 2.60 0.74
CA VAL A 250 -18.15 2.25 2.06
C VAL A 250 -18.04 3.47 2.99
N PRO A 251 -18.65 3.46 4.20
CA PRO A 251 -18.49 4.55 5.15
C PRO A 251 -17.01 4.92 5.36
N MET A 252 -16.70 6.22 5.25
CA MET A 252 -15.33 6.72 5.38
C MET A 252 -14.79 6.35 6.77
N PRO A 253 -13.67 5.61 6.88
CA PRO A 253 -13.09 5.29 8.18
C PRO A 253 -12.47 6.53 8.83
N ASN A 254 -12.41 6.52 10.16
CA ASN A 254 -11.52 7.39 10.90
C ASN A 254 -10.17 6.68 11.06
N ASP A 255 -9.06 7.30 10.66
CA ASP A 255 -7.75 6.63 10.71
C ASP A 255 -7.30 6.23 12.13
N GLY A 256 -7.78 6.94 13.17
CA GLY A 256 -7.56 6.55 14.57
C GLY A 256 -8.19 5.19 14.91
N ASP A 257 -9.37 4.89 14.36
CA ASP A 257 -10.00 3.58 14.52
C ASP A 257 -9.21 2.49 13.79
N LEU A 258 -8.67 2.80 12.61
CA LEU A 258 -7.88 1.84 11.84
C LEU A 258 -6.61 1.41 12.60
N VAL A 259 -6.01 2.34 13.36
CA VAL A 259 -4.90 2.02 14.28
C VAL A 259 -5.39 1.17 15.46
N ASP A 260 -6.56 1.46 16.01
CA ASP A 260 -7.17 0.68 17.10
C ASP A 260 -7.55 -0.76 16.70
N LEU A 261 -7.61 -1.08 15.39
CA LEU A 261 -7.79 -2.45 14.89
C LEU A 261 -6.52 -3.30 15.00
N ILE A 262 -5.33 -2.70 15.09
CA ILE A 262 -4.05 -3.44 15.14
C ILE A 262 -4.00 -4.51 16.24
N PRO A 263 -4.33 -4.23 17.51
CA PRO A 263 -4.30 -5.27 18.56
C PRO A 263 -5.35 -6.37 18.35
N LEU A 264 -6.42 -6.11 17.60
CA LEU A 264 -7.41 -7.13 17.22
C LEU A 264 -6.89 -8.01 16.07
N TRP A 265 -6.25 -7.38 15.08
CA TRP A 265 -5.63 -8.04 13.93
C TRP A 265 -4.43 -8.89 14.32
N ILE A 266 -3.55 -8.35 15.16
CA ILE A 266 -2.29 -8.95 15.57
C ILE A 266 -2.18 -8.85 17.10
N PRO A 267 -2.73 -9.80 17.87
CA PRO A 267 -2.69 -9.72 19.34
C PRO A 267 -1.29 -9.86 19.95
N ASP A 268 -0.37 -10.54 19.25
CA ASP A 268 1.02 -10.75 19.69
C ASP A 268 1.88 -9.48 19.47
N PRO A 269 2.37 -8.82 20.53
CA PRO A 269 3.19 -7.62 20.42
C PRO A 269 4.49 -7.83 19.63
N SER A 270 5.07 -9.04 19.62
CA SER A 270 6.27 -9.35 18.84
C SER A 270 5.99 -9.34 17.34
N VAL A 271 4.78 -9.74 16.92
CA VAL A 271 4.35 -9.69 15.53
C VAL A 271 3.91 -8.27 15.16
N GLN A 272 3.31 -7.51 16.08
CA GLN A 272 3.06 -6.07 15.90
C GLN A 272 4.37 -5.32 15.63
N GLN A 273 5.41 -5.55 16.43
CA GLN A 273 6.72 -4.93 16.26
C GLN A 273 7.34 -5.27 14.89
N ARG A 274 7.20 -6.51 14.43
CA ARG A 274 7.64 -6.91 13.09
C ARG A 274 6.86 -6.18 12.01
N MET A 275 5.53 -6.27 12.04
CA MET A 275 4.65 -5.69 11.02
C MET A 275 4.79 -4.17 10.90
N LEU A 276 4.94 -3.47 12.03
CA LEU A 276 4.95 -2.01 12.09
C LEU A 276 6.34 -1.41 11.97
N VAL A 277 7.40 -2.15 12.35
CA VAL A 277 8.76 -1.59 12.46
C VAL A 277 9.78 -2.36 11.62
N ALA A 278 10.01 -3.64 11.93
CA ALA A 278 11.13 -4.39 11.34
C ALA A 278 10.90 -4.75 9.87
N ASN A 279 9.70 -5.21 9.53
CA ASN A 279 9.34 -5.61 8.16
C ASN A 279 9.37 -4.40 7.20
N PRO A 280 8.76 -3.24 7.53
CA PRO A 280 8.90 -2.04 6.72
C PRO A 280 10.35 -1.57 6.57
N ALA A 281 11.14 -1.66 7.65
CA ALA A 281 12.56 -1.27 7.62
C ALA A 281 13.35 -2.12 6.60
N ALA A 282 13.16 -3.44 6.64
CA ALA A 282 13.81 -4.37 5.74
C ALA A 282 13.37 -4.17 4.28
N LEU A 283 12.07 -4.05 4.03
CA LEU A 283 11.51 -3.95 2.68
C LEU A 283 11.82 -2.62 1.98
N TYR A 284 11.74 -1.51 2.71
CA TYR A 284 11.88 -0.16 2.12
C TYR A 284 13.27 0.48 2.39
N GLY A 285 14.15 -0.20 3.12
CA GLY A 285 15.51 0.26 3.40
C GLY A 285 15.52 1.58 4.18
N PHE A 286 14.83 1.60 5.32
CA PHE A 286 14.86 2.71 6.28
C PHE A 286 16.09 2.67 7.18
#